data_AF-A0AAW1D8B4-F1
#
_entry.id   AF-A0AAW1D8B4-F1
#
_cell.length_a   1.000
_cell.length_b   1.000
_cell.length_c   1.000
_cell.angle_alpha   90.00
_cell.angle_beta   90.00
_cell.angle_gamma   90.00
#
_symmetry.space_group_name_H-M   'P 1'
#
loop_
_entity.id
_entity.type
_entity.pdbx_description
1 polymer ?
#
loop_
_entity_poly.entity_id
_entity_poly.type
_entity_poly.pdbx_seq_one_letter_code
_entity_poly.pdbx_strand_id
1 'polypeptide(L)'
;MAPGADERQPDALPHFQENFSRRFLRLIRSYSNIIVGQFFGHLHSDTFRVVYNDMGRPVNWMLLAPAVSPKRTASGPNNPGVRLYKFETSNGQVLDYTQYYLDLNNANQRDSADWQQEYDLTSYYGLTEVTAKSLHELANTFTEHNSQLFARYVNL
;
A
#
# COMPACT_ATOMS: atom_id res chain seq x y z
N MET A 1 -6.70 -10.58 0.46
CA MET A 1 -7.56 -9.43 0.78
C MET A 1 -7.18 -8.95 2.17
N ALA A 2 -6.90 -7.66 2.33
CA ALA A 2 -6.56 -7.06 3.61
C ALA A 2 -7.84 -6.74 4.42
N PRO A 3 -7.78 -6.62 5.75
CA PRO A 3 -8.87 -6.04 6.54
C PRO A 3 -9.04 -4.54 6.22
N GLY A 4 -10.19 -3.99 6.57
CA GLY A 4 -10.57 -2.61 6.22
C GLY A 4 -11.36 -2.53 4.91
N ALA A 5 -11.58 -1.31 4.44
CA ALA A 5 -12.37 -0.99 3.26
C ALA A 5 -11.49 -0.62 2.06
N ASP A 6 -12.10 -0.67 0.87
CA ASP A 6 -11.55 -0.16 -0.39
C ASP A 6 -11.46 1.37 -0.33
N GLU A 7 -10.25 1.93 -0.47
CA GLU A 7 -10.00 3.37 -0.37
C GLU A 7 -10.57 4.17 -1.53
N ARG A 8 -10.87 3.53 -2.66
CA ARG A 8 -11.35 4.20 -3.87
C ARG A 8 -12.88 4.35 -3.89
N GLN A 9 -13.56 3.84 -2.86
CA GLN A 9 -15.01 3.80 -2.75
C GLN A 9 -15.43 4.43 -1.42
N PRO A 10 -16.00 5.66 -1.41
CA PRO A 10 -16.33 6.36 -0.17
C PRO A 10 -17.23 5.59 0.79
N ASP A 11 -18.14 4.77 0.25
CA ASP A 11 -19.12 3.99 1.02
C ASP A 11 -18.75 2.50 1.12
N ALA A 12 -17.49 2.13 0.83
CA ALA A 12 -17.08 0.73 0.89
C ALA A 12 -17.19 0.15 2.30
N LEU A 13 -17.91 -0.96 2.41
CA LEU A 13 -17.90 -1.78 3.61
C LEU A 13 -16.57 -2.54 3.72
N PRO A 14 -16.09 -2.81 4.95
CA PRO A 14 -14.93 -3.66 5.15
C PRO A 14 -15.11 -5.03 4.51
N HIS A 15 -14.09 -5.55 3.84
CA HIS A 15 -14.25 -6.83 3.13
C HIS A 15 -14.44 -8.02 4.07
N PHE A 16 -13.87 -7.94 5.27
CA PHE A 16 -14.00 -8.95 6.30
C PHE A 16 -15.23 -8.64 7.13
N GLN A 17 -16.03 -9.68 7.43
CA GLN A 17 -17.03 -9.58 8.48
C GLN A 17 -16.36 -9.09 9.78
N GLU A 18 -17.11 -8.32 10.57
CA GLU A 18 -16.57 -7.58 11.72
C GLU A 18 -15.84 -8.49 12.72
N ASN A 19 -16.38 -9.67 13.01
CA ASN A 19 -15.77 -10.66 13.90
C ASN A 19 -14.37 -11.10 13.42
N PHE A 20 -14.18 -11.33 12.12
CA PHE A 20 -12.90 -11.70 11.53
C PHE A 20 -11.93 -10.52 11.52
N SER A 21 -12.40 -9.31 11.17
CA SER A 21 -11.59 -8.08 11.24
C SER A 21 -11.05 -7.84 12.65
N ARG A 22 -11.92 -7.93 13.67
CA ARG A 22 -11.54 -7.75 15.07
C ARG A 22 -10.53 -8.81 15.52
N ARG A 23 -10.76 -10.09 15.18
CA ARG A 23 -9.84 -11.17 15.55
C ARG A 23 -8.47 -11.01 14.88
N PHE A 24 -8.45 -10.65 13.60
CA PHE A 24 -7.22 -10.38 12.87
C PHE A 24 -6.43 -9.23 13.50
N LEU A 25 -7.07 -8.07 13.70
CA LEU A 25 -6.40 -6.91 14.30
C LEU A 25 -5.91 -7.16 15.72
N ARG A 26 -6.61 -7.97 16.52
CA ARG A 26 -6.12 -8.39 17.85
C ARG A 26 -4.80 -9.15 17.76
N LEU A 27 -4.68 -10.08 16.80
CA LEU A 27 -3.43 -10.82 16.59
C LEU A 27 -2.31 -9.88 16.14
N ILE A 28 -2.57 -9.00 15.17
CA ILE A 28 -1.57 -8.03 14.69
C ILE A 28 -1.08 -7.14 15.83
N ARG A 29 -1.98 -6.63 16.68
CA ARG A 29 -1.60 -5.81 17.84
C ARG A 29 -0.74 -6.60 18.83
N SER A 30 -1.17 -7.82 19.16
CA SER A 30 -0.51 -8.67 20.17
C SER A 30 0.89 -9.11 19.77
N TYR A 31 1.12 -9.28 18.46
CA TYR A 31 2.40 -9.76 17.90
C TYR A 31 3.12 -8.69 17.07
N SER A 32 2.77 -7.42 17.25
CA SER A 32 3.34 -6.30 16.50
C SER A 32 4.86 -6.16 16.64
N ASN A 33 5.43 -6.70 17.71
CA ASN A 33 6.88 -6.74 17.96
C ASN A 33 7.65 -7.77 17.11
N ILE A 34 6.97 -8.75 16.52
CA ILE A 34 7.59 -9.79 15.67
C ILE A 34 7.07 -9.76 14.22
N ILE A 35 5.97 -9.07 13.96
CA ILE A 35 5.44 -8.88 12.60
C ILE A 35 6.16 -7.68 11.97
N VAL A 36 7.15 -7.96 11.14
CA VAL A 36 8.01 -6.93 10.51
C VAL A 36 7.45 -6.35 9.20
N GLY A 37 6.31 -6.87 8.73
CA GLY A 37 5.59 -6.36 7.57
C GLY A 37 4.39 -7.24 7.21
N GLN A 38 3.41 -6.66 6.51
CA GLN A 38 2.25 -7.38 5.99
C GLN A 38 2.02 -6.99 4.54
N PHE A 39 1.82 -7.98 3.67
CA PHE A 39 1.72 -7.78 2.23
C PHE A 39 0.42 -8.37 1.70
N PHE A 40 -0.36 -7.56 0.99
CA PHE A 40 -1.66 -7.94 0.46
C PHE A 40 -1.82 -7.47 -1.00
N GLY A 41 -2.91 -7.91 -1.62
CA GLY A 41 -3.39 -7.42 -2.92
C GLY A 41 -4.91 -7.32 -2.89
N HIS A 42 -5.58 -7.90 -3.89
CA HIS A 42 -7.05 -7.93 -4.07
C HIS A 42 -7.69 -6.61 -4.52
N LEU A 43 -7.22 -5.46 -4.02
CA LEU A 43 -7.77 -4.15 -4.41
C LEU A 43 -7.35 -3.69 -5.81
N HIS A 44 -6.34 -4.33 -6.41
CA HIS A 44 -5.72 -3.86 -7.65
C HIS A 44 -5.19 -2.42 -7.52
N SER A 45 -4.82 -2.04 -6.29
CA SER A 45 -4.44 -0.69 -5.92
C SER A 45 -3.12 -0.68 -5.17
N ASP A 46 -2.31 0.33 -5.48
CA ASP A 46 -1.16 0.69 -4.69
C ASP A 46 -1.63 1.50 -3.48
N THR A 47 -1.60 0.87 -2.32
CA THR A 47 -2.08 1.52 -1.09
C THR A 47 -1.43 0.90 0.15
N PHE A 48 -1.54 1.59 1.27
CA PHE A 48 -1.09 1.08 2.57
C PHE A 48 -2.15 1.27 3.66
N ARG A 49 -1.97 0.58 4.77
CA ARG A 49 -2.78 0.74 5.99
C ARG A 49 -1.88 0.80 7.20
N VAL A 50 -2.24 1.60 8.20
CA VAL A 50 -1.56 1.68 9.50
C VAL A 50 -2.44 1.05 10.56
N VAL A 51 -1.84 0.20 11.40
CA VAL A 51 -2.51 -0.45 12.53
C VAL A 51 -2.11 0.23 13.82
N TYR A 52 -3.10 0.63 14.60
CA TYR A 52 -2.93 1.29 15.89
C TYR A 52 -3.26 0.34 17.04
N ASN A 53 -2.57 0.48 18.16
CA ASN A 53 -2.94 -0.19 19.41
C ASN A 53 -4.08 0.56 20.12
N ASP A 54 -4.51 0.03 21.27
CA ASP A 54 -5.65 0.59 22.01
C ASP A 54 -5.35 1.96 22.65
N MET A 55 -4.08 2.39 22.68
CA MET A 55 -3.64 3.73 23.09
C MET A 55 -3.50 4.70 21.90
N GLY A 56 -3.90 4.30 20.70
CA GLY A 56 -3.81 5.13 19.49
C GLY A 56 -2.39 5.28 18.93
N ARG A 57 -1.42 4.46 19.34
CA ARG A 57 -0.07 4.49 18.78
C ARG A 57 0.04 3.58 17.55
N PRO A 58 0.69 4.01 16.46
CA PRO A 58 0.94 3.13 15.32
C PRO A 58 1.90 2.01 15.75
N VAL A 59 1.50 0.75 15.52
CA VAL A 59 2.25 -0.45 15.95
C VAL A 59 2.56 -1.41 14.82
N ASN A 60 1.83 -1.35 13.70
CA ASN A 60 2.11 -2.17 12.54
C ASN A 60 1.57 -1.51 11.27
N TRP A 61 1.86 -2.08 10.11
CA TRP A 61 1.45 -1.55 8.82
C TRP A 61 1.18 -2.68 7.82
N MET A 62 0.47 -2.34 6.75
CA MET A 62 0.17 -3.24 5.63
C MET A 62 0.46 -2.53 4.32
N LEU A 63 1.14 -3.20 3.40
CA LEU A 63 1.34 -2.74 2.03
C LEU A 63 0.50 -3.59 1.09
N LEU A 64 -0.28 -2.91 0.25
CA LEU A 64 -1.13 -3.51 -0.75
C LEU A 64 -0.54 -3.18 -2.11
N ALA A 65 -0.26 -4.23 -2.90
CA ALA A 65 0.30 -4.08 -4.23
C ALA A 65 -0.81 -4.03 -5.29
N PRO A 66 -0.60 -3.27 -6.40
CA PRO A 66 -1.48 -3.31 -7.55
C PRO A 66 -1.43 -4.69 -8.23
N ALA A 67 -2.37 -4.91 -9.16
CA ALA A 67 -2.45 -6.17 -9.89
C ALA A 67 -1.73 -6.09 -11.25
N VAL A 68 -1.29 -7.24 -11.76
CA VAL A 68 -0.88 -7.36 -13.17
C VAL A 68 -2.10 -7.23 -14.10
N SER A 69 -3.27 -7.72 -13.68
CA SER A 69 -4.49 -7.59 -14.48
C SER A 69 -4.99 -6.14 -14.48
N PRO A 70 -5.20 -5.51 -15.66
CA PRO A 70 -5.65 -4.12 -15.78
C PRO A 70 -7.19 -4.01 -15.65
N LYS A 71 -7.76 -4.74 -14.70
CA LYS A 71 -9.22 -4.89 -14.57
C LYS A 71 -9.83 -3.52 -14.30
N ARG A 72 -10.76 -3.08 -15.15
CA ARG A 72 -11.59 -1.90 -14.88
C ARG A 72 -12.48 -2.15 -13.68
N THR A 73 -12.35 -1.33 -12.65
CA THR A 73 -13.28 -1.26 -11.53
C THR A 73 -14.12 0.02 -11.64
N ALA A 74 -15.02 0.25 -10.68
CA ALA A 74 -15.81 1.48 -10.61
C ALA A 74 -14.93 2.74 -10.44
N SER A 75 -13.70 2.57 -9.96
CA SER A 75 -12.70 3.63 -9.76
C SER A 75 -11.66 3.74 -10.89
N GLY A 76 -11.87 3.02 -12.00
CA GLY A 76 -10.99 3.06 -13.18
C GLY A 76 -10.10 1.83 -13.35
N PRO A 77 -9.37 1.72 -14.47
CA PRO A 77 -8.35 0.70 -14.67
C PRO A 77 -7.07 1.06 -13.92
N ASN A 78 -6.27 0.05 -13.59
CA ASN A 78 -4.86 0.19 -13.25
C ASN A 78 -3.98 -0.23 -14.44
N ASN A 79 -2.78 0.34 -14.55
CA ASN A 79 -1.72 -0.29 -15.34
C ASN A 79 -1.27 -1.60 -14.64
N PRO A 80 -0.82 -2.63 -15.38
CA PRO A 80 -0.16 -3.79 -14.79
C PRO A 80 1.01 -3.36 -13.92
N GLY A 81 1.06 -3.83 -12.68
CA GLY A 81 2.11 -3.48 -11.72
C GLY A 81 2.77 -4.68 -11.06
N VAL A 82 4.08 -4.57 -10.79
CA VAL A 82 4.86 -5.51 -9.96
C VAL A 82 5.72 -4.74 -8.98
N ARG A 83 5.95 -5.29 -7.79
CA ARG A 83 6.68 -4.61 -6.71
C ARG A 83 7.86 -5.45 -6.24
N LEU A 84 9.02 -4.82 -6.10
CA LEU A 84 10.24 -5.42 -5.57
C LEU A 84 10.53 -4.84 -4.19
N TYR A 85 10.55 -5.69 -3.16
CA TYR A 85 10.85 -5.27 -1.79
C TYR A 85 12.35 -5.39 -1.50
N LYS A 86 12.91 -4.36 -0.87
CA LYS A 86 14.24 -4.39 -0.26
C LYS A 86 14.08 -4.57 1.23
N PHE A 87 14.72 -5.59 1.81
CA PHE A 87 14.64 -5.87 3.23
C PHE A 87 15.98 -6.31 3.80
N GLU A 88 16.14 -6.11 5.10
CA GLU A 88 17.29 -6.56 5.86
C GLU A 88 17.17 -8.07 6.13
N THR A 89 18.14 -8.84 5.65
CA THR A 89 18.07 -10.31 5.70
C THR A 89 18.19 -10.88 7.11
N SER A 90 18.82 -10.13 8.02
CA SER A 90 19.04 -10.57 9.40
C SER A 90 17.79 -10.51 10.28
N ASN A 91 16.86 -9.57 10.02
CA ASN A 91 15.68 -9.36 10.85
C ASN A 91 14.36 -9.22 10.06
N GLY A 92 14.40 -9.25 8.74
CA GLY A 92 13.25 -9.12 7.86
C GLY A 92 12.67 -7.70 7.75
N GLN A 93 13.33 -6.69 8.32
CA GLN A 93 12.86 -5.30 8.26
C GLN A 93 12.80 -4.82 6.81
N VAL A 94 11.64 -4.34 6.37
CA VAL A 94 11.51 -3.69 5.07
C VAL A 94 12.24 -2.35 5.09
N LEU A 95 13.15 -2.18 4.14
CA LEU A 95 13.97 -0.98 3.98
C LEU A 95 13.38 -0.06 2.91
N ASP A 96 12.83 -0.63 1.84
CA ASP A 96 12.17 0.12 0.75
C ASP A 96 11.34 -0.84 -0.14
N TYR A 97 10.60 -0.29 -1.10
CA TYR A 97 10.20 -1.04 -2.29
C TYR A 97 10.30 -0.19 -3.55
N THR A 98 10.59 -0.85 -4.67
CA THR A 98 10.47 -0.30 -6.02
C THR A 98 9.19 -0.80 -6.65
N GLN A 99 8.32 0.13 -7.04
CA GLN A 99 7.14 -0.15 -7.83
C GLN A 99 7.49 -0.05 -9.32
N TYR A 100 7.14 -1.07 -10.09
CA TYR A 100 7.22 -1.09 -11.54
C TYR A 100 5.83 -1.16 -12.14
N TYR A 101 5.68 -0.58 -13.32
CA TYR A 101 4.44 -0.61 -14.07
C TYR A 101 4.71 -0.85 -15.56
N LEU A 102 3.68 -1.29 -16.26
CA LEU A 102 3.65 -1.33 -17.72
C LEU A 102 2.63 -0.30 -18.21
N ASP A 103 3.06 0.68 -19.02
CA ASP A 103 2.12 1.52 -19.75
C ASP A 103 1.41 0.66 -20.80
N LEU A 104 0.21 0.17 -20.45
CA LEU A 104 -0.51 -0.80 -21.26
C LEU A 104 -0.94 -0.21 -22.60
N ASN A 105 -1.28 1.08 -22.65
CA ASN A 105 -1.69 1.73 -23.90
C ASN A 105 -0.50 1.79 -24.87
N ASN A 106 0.65 2.19 -24.35
CA ASN A 106 1.88 2.26 -25.13
C ASN A 106 2.36 0.88 -25.58
N ALA A 107 2.35 -0.09 -24.68
CA ALA A 107 2.75 -1.46 -24.97
C ALA A 107 1.90 -2.07 -26.10
N ASN A 108 0.58 -1.87 -26.06
CA ASN A 108 -0.32 -2.32 -27.11
C ASN A 108 -0.11 -1.60 -28.45
N GLN A 109 0.25 -0.32 -28.45
CA GLN A 109 0.53 0.44 -29.68
C GLN A 109 1.83 0.02 -30.34
N ARG A 110 2.84 -0.38 -29.55
CA ARG A 110 4.18 -0.74 -30.03
C ARG A 110 4.40 -2.24 -30.19
N ASP A 111 3.49 -3.07 -29.69
CA ASP A 111 3.66 -4.53 -29.57
C ASP A 111 4.94 -4.90 -28.80
N SER A 112 5.27 -4.12 -27.75
CA SER A 112 6.45 -4.33 -26.89
C SER A 112 6.10 -4.05 -25.43
N ALA A 113 6.46 -4.98 -24.54
CA ALA A 113 6.19 -4.87 -23.10
C ALA A 113 7.37 -4.24 -22.35
N ASP A 114 7.53 -2.93 -22.48
CA ASP A 114 8.61 -2.18 -21.83
C ASP A 114 8.21 -1.79 -20.39
N TRP A 115 8.54 -2.64 -19.41
CA TRP A 115 8.31 -2.35 -17.99
C TRP A 115 9.21 -1.21 -17.51
N GLN A 116 8.63 -0.28 -16.75
CA GLN A 116 9.31 0.91 -16.25
C GLN A 116 9.21 0.98 -14.73
N GLN A 117 10.24 1.54 -14.10
CA GLN A 117 10.16 1.91 -12.70
C GLN A 117 9.19 3.10 -12.56
N GLU A 118 8.22 2.95 -11.68
CA GLU A 118 7.26 4.00 -11.35
C GLU A 118 7.84 4.89 -10.24
N TYR A 119 8.22 4.28 -9.11
CA TYR A 119 8.83 4.98 -7.98
C TYR A 119 9.51 4.02 -6.99
N ASP A 120 10.41 4.56 -6.17
CA ASP A 120 10.87 3.93 -4.93
C ASP A 120 10.16 4.60 -3.75
N LEU A 121 9.54 3.83 -2.84
CA LEU A 121 8.70 4.37 -1.76
C LEU A 121 9.42 5.46 -0.95
N THR A 122 10.64 5.16 -0.48
CA THR A 122 11.36 6.07 0.41
C THR A 122 11.74 7.38 -0.27
N SER A 123 12.25 7.33 -1.51
CA SER A 123 12.66 8.53 -2.25
C SER A 123 11.45 9.37 -2.69
N TYR A 124 10.38 8.71 -3.12
CA TYR A 124 9.19 9.37 -3.65
C TYR A 124 8.40 10.15 -2.59
N TYR A 125 8.33 9.59 -1.37
CA TYR A 125 7.64 10.21 -0.22
C TYR A 125 8.58 10.85 0.81
N GLY A 126 9.90 10.82 0.60
CA GLY A 126 10.88 11.40 1.52
C GLY A 126 10.98 10.69 2.87
N LEU A 127 10.77 9.37 2.90
CA LEU A 127 10.84 8.56 4.12
C LEU A 127 12.28 8.13 4.38
N THR A 128 12.73 8.21 5.63
CA THR A 128 14.05 7.69 6.04
C THR A 128 14.02 6.19 6.34
N GLU A 129 12.85 5.67 6.71
CA GLU A 129 12.62 4.28 7.08
C GLU A 129 11.16 3.88 6.79
N VAL A 130 10.91 2.57 6.63
CA VAL A 130 9.57 2.01 6.49
C VAL A 130 9.11 1.45 7.82
N THR A 131 8.46 2.29 8.63
CA THR A 131 7.92 1.92 9.95
C THR A 131 6.47 2.32 10.08
N ALA A 132 5.78 1.79 11.10
CA ALA A 132 4.40 2.18 11.38
C ALA A 132 4.31 3.68 11.70
N LYS A 133 5.36 4.24 12.31
CA LYS A 133 5.46 5.67 12.61
C LYS A 133 5.65 6.51 11.34
N SER A 134 6.59 6.16 10.47
CA SER A 134 6.83 6.94 9.24
C SER A 134 5.63 6.89 8.28
N LEU A 135 4.96 5.74 8.16
CA LEU A 135 3.73 5.63 7.37
C LEU A 135 2.54 6.36 8.00
N HIS A 136 2.47 6.44 9.33
CA HIS A 136 1.49 7.29 10.02
C HIS A 136 1.76 8.78 9.75
N GLU A 137 3.02 9.21 9.84
CA GLU A 137 3.41 10.59 9.55
C GLU A 137 3.10 10.96 8.10
N LEU A 138 3.41 10.09 7.14
CA LEU A 138 3.01 10.24 5.74
C LEU A 138 1.49 10.37 5.61
N ALA A 139 0.71 9.47 6.23
CA ALA A 139 -0.74 9.54 6.19
C ALA A 139 -1.29 10.85 6.79
N ASN A 140 -0.66 11.39 7.85
CA ASN A 140 -1.06 12.67 8.42
C ASN A 140 -0.85 13.82 7.42
N THR A 141 0.25 13.82 6.66
CA THR A 141 0.47 14.85 5.62
C THR A 141 -0.62 14.86 4.55
N PHE A 142 -1.31 13.73 4.34
CA PHE A 142 -2.42 13.67 3.38
C PHE A 142 -3.67 14.42 3.85
N THR A 143 -3.79 14.65 5.16
CA THR A 143 -4.94 15.38 5.75
C THR A 143 -4.80 16.91 5.66
N GLU A 144 -3.63 17.40 5.25
CA GLU A 144 -3.36 18.81 5.06
C GLU A 144 -4.11 19.38 3.85
N HIS A 145 -4.58 20.62 3.95
CA HIS A 145 -5.22 21.32 2.86
C HIS A 145 -4.26 21.47 1.66
N ASN A 146 -4.67 21.04 0.46
CA ASN A 146 -3.86 21.03 -0.76
C ASN A 146 -2.56 20.19 -0.66
N SER A 147 -2.59 19.09 0.09
CA SER A 147 -1.45 18.17 0.21
C SER A 147 -0.96 17.69 -1.17
N GLN A 148 0.26 18.11 -1.52
CA GLN A 148 0.93 17.65 -2.74
C GLN A 148 1.27 16.16 -2.68
N LEU A 149 1.57 15.64 -1.48
CA LEU A 149 1.85 14.22 -1.28
C LEU A 149 0.59 13.37 -1.45
N PHE A 150 -0.57 13.87 -1.01
CA PHE A 150 -1.84 13.19 -1.30
C PHE A 150 -2.17 13.23 -2.79
N ALA A 151 -1.98 14.37 -3.44
CA ALA A 151 -2.17 14.49 -4.89
C ALA A 151 -1.27 13.51 -5.66
N ARG A 152 -0.03 13.29 -5.23
CA ARG A 152 0.85 12.25 -5.79
C ARG A 152 0.29 10.85 -5.54
N TYR A 153 -0.09 10.56 -4.30
CA TYR A 153 -0.60 9.25 -3.88
C TYR A 153 -1.85 8.80 -4.66
N VAL A 154 -2.76 9.71 -4.98
CA VAL A 154 -3.98 9.36 -5.75
C VAL A 154 -3.77 9.28 -7.27
N ASN A 155 -2.63 9.76 -7.77
CA ASN A 155 -2.31 9.81 -9.20
C ASN A 155 -1.29 8.74 -9.63
N LEU A 156 -0.98 7.78 -8.74
CA LEU A 156 -0.28 6.54 -9.07
C LEU A 156 -1.22 5.61 -9.88
#